data_AF-A0A382QJU1-F1
#
_entry.id   AF-A0A382QJU1-F1
#
_cell.length_a   1.000
_cell.length_b   1.000
_cell.length_c   1.000
_cell.angle_alpha   90.00
_cell.angle_beta   90.00
_cell.angle_gamma   90.00
#
_symmetry.space_group_name_H-M   'P 1'
#
loop_
_entity.id
_entity.type
_entity.pdbx_description
1 polymer ?
#
loop_
_entity_poly.entity_id
_entity_poly.type
_entity_poly.pdbx_seq_one_letter_code
_entity_poly.pdbx_strand_id
1 'polypeptide(L)'
;MIFDLNKKIEMPDPKDALTGRDQSLTVSPKHYVNGQDVQGPYPEECKELHVAMGCFWGAEKLFWQQHGVYSTSVGYTGGYTKNPTYQEVCSGNTGH
;
A
#
# COMPACT_ATOMS: atom_id res chain seq x y z
N MET A 1 -9.57 22.57 8.32
CA MET A 1 -8.60 21.46 8.46
C MET A 1 -7.22 22.09 8.38
N ILE A 2 -6.59 22.32 9.52
CA ILE A 2 -5.25 22.90 9.58
C ILE A 2 -4.30 21.70 9.67
N PHE A 3 -3.56 21.43 8.60
CA PHE A 3 -2.37 20.60 8.70
C PHE A 3 -1.40 21.36 9.60
N ASP A 4 -1.14 20.84 10.80
CA ASP A 4 -0.19 21.45 11.74
C ASP A 4 1.22 21.26 11.18
N LEU A 5 1.72 22.29 10.48
CA LEU A 5 3.01 22.30 9.79
C LEU A 5 4.20 22.10 10.76
N ASN A 6 3.98 22.19 12.07
CA ASN A 6 5.00 21.98 13.09
C ASN A 6 5.03 20.55 13.65
N LYS A 7 4.06 19.68 13.30
CA LYS A 7 4.12 18.28 13.71
C LYS A 7 5.27 17.60 12.95
N LYS A 8 6.34 17.25 13.68
CA LYS A 8 7.41 16.45 13.11
C LYS A 8 6.82 15.15 12.55
N ILE A 9 7.25 14.80 11.33
CA ILE A 9 6.92 13.53 10.70
C ILE A 9 7.79 12.47 11.39
N GLU A 10 7.31 12.00 12.53
CA GLU A 10 7.91 10.93 13.32
C GLU A 10 6.97 9.74 13.33
N MET A 11 7.54 8.54 13.40
CA MET A 11 6.75 7.32 13.58
C MET A 11 5.94 7.41 14.88
N PRO A 12 4.67 6.98 14.90
CA PRO A 12 3.94 6.86 16.15
C PRO A 12 4.62 5.83 17.06
N ASP A 13 4.49 5.99 18.38
CA ASP A 13 4.81 4.91 19.30
C ASP A 13 3.90 3.70 18.97
N PRO A 14 4.43 2.47 18.86
CA PRO A 14 3.63 1.29 18.54
C PRO A 14 2.37 1.10 19.41
N LYS A 15 2.39 1.56 20.67
CA LYS A 15 1.24 1.44 21.58
C LYS A 15 0.11 2.43 21.26
N ASP A 16 0.45 3.53 20.59
CA ASP A 16 -0.45 4.63 20.26
C ASP A 16 -0.89 4.57 18.78
N ALA A 17 -0.31 3.65 18.00
CA ALA A 17 -0.71 3.42 16.62
C ALA A 17 -2.15 2.89 16.56
N LEU A 18 -2.86 3.26 15.49
CA LEU A 18 -4.23 2.77 15.29
C LEU A 18 -4.25 1.24 15.25
N THR A 19 -5.21 0.63 15.93
CA THR A 19 -5.31 -0.84 15.99
C THR A 19 -5.69 -1.44 14.63
N GLY A 20 -6.47 -0.70 13.84
CA GLY A 20 -6.95 -1.14 12.54
C GLY A 20 -8.09 -2.17 12.65
N ARG A 21 -8.05 -3.21 11.83
CA ARG A 21 -9.13 -4.22 11.73
C ARG A 21 -8.60 -5.60 11.36
N ASP A 22 -9.37 -6.63 11.70
CA ASP A 22 -9.02 -8.01 11.31
C ASP A 22 -9.32 -8.32 9.85
N GLN A 23 -10.38 -7.75 9.31
CA GLN A 23 -10.80 -7.96 7.92
C GLN A 23 -9.98 -7.09 6.96
N SER A 24 -9.34 -7.72 5.98
CA SER A 24 -8.65 -7.01 4.90
C SER A 24 -9.63 -6.30 3.96
N LEU A 25 -9.15 -5.26 3.29
CA LEU A 25 -9.95 -4.55 2.29
C LEU A 25 -10.24 -5.45 1.10
N THR A 26 -11.48 -5.42 0.63
CA THR A 26 -11.87 -6.08 -0.62
C THR A 26 -11.37 -5.26 -1.81
N VAL A 27 -10.63 -5.89 -2.70
CA VAL A 27 -10.14 -5.30 -3.96
C VAL A 27 -10.63 -6.10 -5.15
N SER A 28 -10.55 -5.51 -6.35
CA SER A 28 -10.80 -6.25 -7.59
C SER A 28 -9.79 -7.40 -7.71
N PRO A 29 -10.21 -8.63 -8.05
CA PRO A 29 -9.28 -9.75 -8.22
C PRO A 29 -8.43 -9.62 -9.49
N LYS A 30 -8.89 -8.84 -10.47
CA LYS A 30 -8.21 -8.62 -11.75
C LYS A 30 -7.63 -7.21 -11.85
N HIS A 31 -6.41 -7.14 -12.39
CA HIS A 31 -5.67 -5.93 -12.65
C HIS A 31 -6.35 -5.14 -13.79
N TYR A 32 -6.62 -3.87 -13.54
CA TYR A 32 -7.43 -3.05 -14.44
C TYR A 32 -6.82 -2.89 -15.84
N VAL A 33 -5.49 -2.81 -15.96
CA VAL A 33 -4.81 -2.49 -17.22
C VAL A 33 -4.60 -3.71 -18.11
N ASN A 34 -4.26 -4.87 -17.54
CA ASN A 34 -3.82 -6.05 -18.30
C ASN A 34 -4.65 -7.32 -18.01
N GLY A 35 -5.62 -7.26 -17.08
CA GLY A 35 -6.52 -8.37 -16.77
C GLY A 35 -5.89 -9.52 -15.97
N GLN A 36 -4.63 -9.41 -15.54
CA GLN A 36 -3.95 -10.44 -14.73
C GLN A 36 -4.45 -10.45 -13.29
N ASP A 37 -4.23 -11.53 -12.54
CA ASP A 37 -4.59 -11.60 -11.12
C ASP A 37 -3.71 -10.63 -10.28
N VAL A 38 -4.32 -9.96 -9.29
CA VAL A 38 -3.59 -9.04 -8.37
C VAL A 38 -3.40 -9.61 -6.96
N GLN A 39 -3.97 -10.78 -6.67
CA GLN A 39 -3.85 -11.49 -5.37
C GLN A 39 -3.28 -12.90 -5.54
N GLY A 40 -2.82 -13.24 -6.74
CA GLY A 40 -2.35 -14.56 -7.09
C GLY A 40 -3.46 -15.63 -7.18
N PRO A 41 -3.09 -16.91 -7.30
CA PRO A 41 -1.71 -17.39 -7.43
C PRO A 41 -1.02 -16.81 -8.67
N TYR A 42 0.26 -16.45 -8.53
CA TYR A 42 1.07 -15.96 -9.64
C TYR A 42 1.80 -17.14 -10.32
N PRO A 43 2.20 -17.01 -11.60
CA PRO A 43 3.07 -17.99 -12.25
C PRO A 43 4.36 -18.22 -11.44
N GLU A 44 4.86 -19.46 -11.42
CA GLU A 44 6.00 -19.86 -10.58
C GLU A 44 7.31 -19.11 -10.89
N GLU A 45 7.45 -18.63 -12.13
CA GLU A 45 8.59 -17.83 -12.57
C GLU A 45 8.58 -16.39 -12.02
N CYS A 46 7.44 -15.92 -11.52
CA CYS A 46 7.30 -14.56 -11.01
C CYS A 46 7.95 -14.42 -9.63
N LYS A 47 8.58 -13.27 -9.39
CA LYS A 47 9.08 -12.86 -8.07
C LYS A 47 8.39 -11.57 -7.64
N GLU A 48 8.20 -11.43 -6.34
CA GLU A 48 7.59 -10.24 -5.75
C GLU A 48 8.65 -9.19 -5.41
N LEU A 49 8.33 -7.91 -5.66
CA LEU A 49 9.16 -6.75 -5.36
C LEU A 49 8.28 -5.67 -4.72
N HIS A 50 8.67 -5.18 -3.55
CA HIS A 50 8.01 -4.04 -2.89
C HIS A 50 8.84 -2.78 -3.06
N VAL A 51 8.22 -1.68 -3.51
CA VAL A 51 8.89 -0.40 -3.75
C VAL A 51 8.07 0.74 -3.16
N ALA A 52 8.70 1.58 -2.32
CA ALA A 52 8.08 2.75 -1.69
C ALA A 52 8.63 4.05 -2.31
N MET A 53 7.81 4.75 -3.10
CA MET A 53 8.25 5.90 -3.92
C MET A 53 7.29 7.10 -3.84
N GLY A 54 6.83 7.44 -2.63
CA GLY A 54 5.85 8.52 -2.44
C GLY A 54 4.43 8.10 -2.84
N CYS A 55 3.70 8.95 -3.57
CA CYS A 55 2.33 8.64 -3.98
C CYS A 55 2.30 7.41 -4.90
N PHE A 56 1.63 6.34 -4.45
CA PHE A 56 1.66 5.06 -5.14
C PHE A 56 0.96 5.08 -6.51
N TRP A 57 0.09 6.06 -6.81
CA TRP A 57 -0.57 6.14 -8.12
C TRP A 57 0.43 6.32 -9.26
N GLY A 58 1.40 7.20 -9.05
CA GLY A 58 2.49 7.42 -10.01
C GLY A 58 3.45 6.24 -10.03
N ALA A 59 3.80 5.73 -8.85
CA ALA A 59 4.73 4.61 -8.73
C ALA A 59 4.21 3.34 -9.44
N GLU A 60 2.98 2.92 -9.14
CA GLU A 60 2.35 1.73 -9.75
C GLU A 60 2.28 1.86 -11.27
N LYS A 61 1.89 3.04 -11.75
CA LYS A 61 1.81 3.34 -13.19
C LYS A 61 3.15 3.15 -13.90
N LEU A 62 4.26 3.55 -13.27
CA LEU A 62 5.58 3.36 -13.84
C LEU A 62 5.90 1.87 -14.03
N PHE A 63 5.49 1.01 -13.09
CA PHE A 63 5.83 -0.41 -13.11
C PHE A 63 4.95 -1.24 -14.06
N TRP A 64 3.63 -1.04 -14.13
CA TRP A 64 2.80 -1.86 -15.04
C TRP A 64 3.12 -1.66 -16.52
N GLN A 65 3.88 -0.61 -16.86
CA GLN A 65 4.34 -0.33 -18.22
C GLN A 65 5.67 -1.02 -18.56
N GLN A 66 6.37 -1.59 -17.57
CA GLN A 66 7.68 -2.20 -17.79
C GLN A 66 7.57 -3.60 -18.38
N HIS A 67 8.48 -3.93 -19.29
CA HIS A 67 8.59 -5.28 -19.83
C HIS A 67 8.97 -6.28 -18.73
N GLY A 68 8.27 -7.41 -18.67
CA GLY A 68 8.48 -8.45 -17.68
C GLY A 68 7.71 -8.27 -16.37
N VAL A 69 6.98 -7.15 -16.18
CA VAL A 69 6.06 -6.99 -15.04
C VAL A 69 4.75 -7.71 -15.34
N TYR A 70 4.45 -8.73 -14.54
CA TYR A 70 3.24 -9.54 -14.70
C TYR A 70 1.98 -8.82 -14.21
N SER A 71 2.00 -8.34 -12.97
CA SER A 71 0.89 -7.65 -12.31
C SER A 71 1.45 -6.65 -11.30
N THR A 72 0.70 -5.60 -11.00
CA THR A 72 1.03 -4.63 -9.95
C THR A 72 -0.14 -4.48 -9.00
N SER A 73 0.17 -4.11 -7.76
CA SER A 73 -0.81 -3.70 -6.77
C SER A 73 -0.17 -2.68 -5.83
N VAL A 74 -1.02 -1.93 -5.13
CA VAL A 74 -0.59 -0.92 -4.16
C VAL A 74 -1.18 -1.19 -2.79
N GLY A 75 -0.43 -0.79 -1.77
CA GLY A 75 -0.82 -0.94 -0.38
C GLY A 75 0.12 -0.19 0.54
N TYR A 76 0.03 -0.54 1.81
CA TYR A 76 0.74 0.10 2.90
C TYR A 76 1.59 -0.94 3.61
N THR A 77 2.87 -0.64 3.85
CA THR A 77 3.81 -1.55 4.53
C THR A 77 4.74 -0.75 5.44
N GLY A 78 5.53 -1.41 6.29
CA GLY A 78 6.48 -0.76 7.20
C GLY A 78 5.91 -0.18 8.50
N GLY A 79 4.58 -0.18 8.67
CA GLY A 79 3.88 0.32 9.85
C GLY A 79 3.37 -0.76 10.80
N TYR A 80 2.50 -0.35 11.72
CA TYR A 80 1.99 -1.19 12.81
C TYR A 80 0.52 -1.57 12.65
N THR A 81 -0.30 -0.67 12.10
CA THR A 81 -1.75 -0.86 12.02
C THR A 81 -2.14 -2.01 11.12
N LYS A 82 -2.94 -2.95 11.62
CA LYS A 82 -3.42 -4.09 10.84
C LYS A 82 -4.51 -3.69 9.85
N ASN A 83 -4.37 -4.08 8.57
CA ASN A 83 -5.32 -3.82 7.48
C ASN A 83 -5.80 -2.35 7.42
N PRO A 84 -4.89 -1.36 7.33
CA PRO A 84 -5.27 0.05 7.40
C PRO A 84 -6.05 0.49 6.14
N THR A 85 -6.93 1.47 6.32
CA THR A 85 -7.53 2.23 5.22
C THR A 85 -6.64 3.39 4.81
N TYR A 86 -6.88 3.92 3.61
CA TYR A 86 -6.24 5.16 3.16
C TYR A 86 -6.45 6.31 4.15
N GLN A 87 -7.66 6.48 4.67
CA GLN A 87 -7.96 7.56 5.64
C GLN A 87 -7.16 7.40 6.94
N GLU A 88 -7.01 6.17 7.43
CA GLU A 88 -6.19 5.89 8.62
C GLU A 88 -4.72 6.20 8.35
N VAL A 89 -4.18 5.77 7.20
CA VAL A 89 -2.78 6.09 6.83
C VAL A 89 -2.57 7.60 6.69
N CYS A 90 -3.48 8.32 6.04
CA CYS A 90 -3.40 9.77 5.90
C CYS A 90 -3.43 10.54 7.24
N SER A 91 -3.89 9.92 8.33
CA SER A 91 -3.81 10.53 9.66
C SER A 91 -2.38 10.59 10.22
N GLY A 92 -1.47 9.76 9.69
CA GLY A 92 -0.11 9.58 10.18
C GLY A 92 0.01 8.70 11.43
N ASN A 93 -1.10 8.15 11.93
CA ASN A 93 -1.11 7.38 13.19
C ASN A 93 -0.99 5.86 12.96
N THR A 94 -0.69 5.40 11.75
CA THR A 94 -0.53 3.96 11.44
C THR A 94 0.91 3.47 11.41
N GLY A 95 1.85 4.40 11.21
CA GLY A 95 3.26 4.10 10.93
C GLY A 95 3.54 3.56 9.53
N HIS A 96 2.50 3.44 8.68
CA HIS A 96 2.65 3.14 7.26
C HIS A 96 2.83 4.42 6.45
#